data_AF-A0A925ACR3-F1
#
_entry.id   AF-A0A925ACR3-F1
#
_cell.length_a   1.000
_cell.length_b   1.000
_cell.length_c   1.000
_cell.angle_alpha   90.00
_cell.angle_beta   90.00
_cell.angle_gamma   90.00
#
_symmetry.space_group_name_H-M   'P 1'
#
loop_
_entity.id
_entity.type
_entity.pdbx_description
1 polymer ?
#
loop_
_entity_poly.entity_id
_entity_poly.type
_entity_poly.pdbx_seq_one_letter_code
_entity_poly.pdbx_strand_id
1 'polypeptide(L)'
;MTDRASNPITVPGTDQGAGCEPSSASKVPPPHSWFTPREVAKQRRVRVEKVMTWIRSGELEAVNHASSTLAAPRWKISVESLARFDGARSSRLLVSVSSRRTRRGKGIEVKEFFR
;
A
#
# COMPACT_ATOMS: atom_id res chain seq x y z
N MET A 1 53.61 59.30 -10.57
CA MET A 1 53.52 57.89 -10.15
C MET A 1 52.67 57.79 -8.89
N THR A 2 51.57 57.03 -8.93
CA THR A 2 51.16 56.12 -7.85
C THR A 2 50.08 55.20 -8.39
N ASP A 3 50.24 53.91 -8.10
CA ASP A 3 49.45 52.82 -8.66
C ASP A 3 48.08 52.73 -7.96
N ARG A 4 46.98 52.64 -8.73
CA ARG A 4 45.65 52.37 -8.16
C ARG A 4 45.31 50.90 -8.38
N ALA A 5 45.81 50.08 -7.46
CA ALA A 5 45.69 48.63 -7.47
C ALA A 5 44.25 48.14 -7.75
N SER A 6 44.14 47.18 -8.65
CA SER A 6 42.90 46.44 -8.90
C SER A 6 42.63 45.44 -7.78
N ASN A 7 41.49 45.57 -7.10
CA ASN A 7 41.01 44.54 -6.18
C ASN A 7 40.51 43.32 -7.00
N PRO A 8 41.01 42.10 -6.77
CA PRO A 8 40.44 40.91 -7.38
C PRO A 8 39.06 40.63 -6.78
N ILE A 9 38.06 40.41 -7.65
CA ILE A 9 36.75 39.93 -7.24
C ILE A 9 36.88 38.45 -6.89
N THR A 10 36.97 38.15 -5.59
CA THR A 10 36.87 36.77 -5.09
C THR A 10 35.46 36.26 -5.34
N VAL A 11 35.29 35.47 -6.41
CA VAL A 11 34.10 34.64 -6.58
C VAL A 11 34.15 33.47 -5.60
N PRO A 12 33.16 33.27 -4.71
CA PRO A 12 33.09 32.05 -3.91
C PRO A 12 32.84 30.87 -4.83
N GLY A 13 33.71 29.87 -4.75
CA GLY A 13 33.66 28.68 -5.60
C GLY A 13 32.31 27.96 -5.46
N THR A 14 31.64 27.76 -6.60
CA THR A 14 30.54 26.80 -6.68
C THR A 14 31.13 25.40 -6.64
N ASP A 15 31.31 24.88 -5.42
CA ASP A 15 31.51 23.46 -5.19
C ASP A 15 30.22 22.73 -5.56
N GLN A 16 30.06 22.44 -6.85
CA GLN A 16 29.19 21.36 -7.30
C GLN A 16 29.93 20.04 -7.08
N GLY A 17 30.12 19.70 -5.81
CA GLY A 17 30.46 18.36 -5.41
C GLY A 17 29.45 17.40 -6.01
N ALA A 18 29.90 16.62 -7.00
CA ALA A 18 29.12 15.56 -7.62
C ALA A 18 28.98 14.39 -6.63
N GLY A 19 28.20 14.64 -5.57
CA GLY A 19 27.77 13.65 -4.62
C GLY A 19 26.85 12.65 -5.31
N CYS A 20 27.43 11.55 -5.78
CA CYS A 20 26.71 10.32 -6.04
C CYS A 20 26.18 9.77 -4.71
N GLU A 21 25.14 10.40 -4.16
CA GLU A 21 24.33 9.85 -3.07
C GLU A 21 23.20 9.00 -3.67
N PRO A 22 23.32 7.66 -3.69
CA PRO A 22 22.17 6.79 -3.82
C PRO A 22 21.37 6.84 -2.51
N SER A 23 20.61 7.93 -2.29
CA SER A 23 19.66 8.08 -1.18
C SER A 23 18.40 7.19 -1.40
N SER A 24 18.69 5.91 -1.57
CA SER A 24 17.75 4.78 -1.51
C SER A 24 17.78 4.13 -0.12
N ALA A 25 18.34 4.83 0.88
CA ALA A 25 18.47 4.37 2.25
C ALA A 25 17.16 4.54 3.03
N SER A 26 16.64 3.42 3.54
CA SER A 26 15.72 3.36 4.68
C SER A 26 14.55 4.34 4.66
N LYS A 27 13.61 4.16 3.72
CA LYS A 27 12.26 4.76 3.78
C LYS A 27 11.41 4.10 4.87
N VAL A 28 11.87 4.16 6.13
CA VAL A 28 11.03 3.90 7.31
C VAL A 28 10.03 5.05 7.38
N PRO A 29 8.75 4.80 7.07
CA PRO A 29 7.79 5.88 7.00
C PRO A 29 7.44 6.29 8.45
N PRO A 30 7.29 7.59 8.77
CA PRO A 30 7.05 8.05 10.15
C PRO A 30 5.80 7.37 10.75
N PRO A 31 5.71 7.20 12.09
CA PRO A 31 4.72 6.31 12.73
C PRO A 31 3.25 6.63 12.42
N HIS A 32 2.94 7.83 11.93
CA HIS A 32 1.60 8.25 11.48
C HIS A 32 1.37 8.08 9.96
N SER A 33 2.09 7.18 9.31
CA SER A 33 2.04 7.05 7.84
C SER A 33 0.83 6.28 7.32
N TRP A 34 0.01 6.99 6.56
CA TRP A 34 -1.17 6.43 5.89
C TRP A 34 -0.84 5.90 4.49
N PHE A 35 -0.74 4.58 4.36
CA PHE A 35 -0.50 3.91 3.08
C PHE A 35 -1.74 3.94 2.18
N THR A 36 -1.51 4.06 0.89
CA THR A 36 -2.52 3.80 -0.14
C THR A 36 -2.54 2.30 -0.52
N PRO A 37 -3.64 1.77 -1.07
CA PRO A 37 -3.70 0.39 -1.57
C PRO A 37 -2.61 0.06 -2.62
N ARG A 38 -2.13 1.06 -3.38
CA ARG A 38 -1.04 0.89 -4.36
C ARG A 38 0.33 0.73 -3.69
N GLU A 39 0.56 1.40 -2.56
CA GLU A 39 1.80 1.26 -1.79
C GLU A 39 1.83 -0.09 -1.06
N VAL A 40 0.73 -0.48 -0.42
CA VAL A 40 0.58 -1.80 0.21
C VAL A 40 0.74 -2.93 -0.83
N ALA A 41 0.17 -2.76 -2.03
CA ALA A 41 0.37 -3.69 -3.15
C ALA A 41 1.85 -3.82 -3.54
N LYS A 42 2.59 -2.70 -3.65
CA LYS A 42 4.04 -2.71 -3.95
C LYS A 42 4.85 -3.38 -2.85
N GLN A 43 4.67 -2.98 -1.58
CA GLN A 43 5.39 -3.53 -0.43
C GLN A 43 5.21 -5.04 -0.31
N ARG A 44 3.98 -5.52 -0.47
CA ARG A 44 3.62 -6.95 -0.34
C ARG A 44 3.76 -7.75 -1.63
N ARG A 45 4.15 -7.12 -2.74
CA ARG A 45 4.21 -7.71 -4.10
C ARG A 45 2.89 -8.39 -4.53
N VAL A 46 1.74 -7.83 -4.16
CA VAL A 46 0.40 -8.33 -4.55
C VAL A 46 -0.30 -7.39 -5.52
N ARG A 47 -1.32 -7.88 -6.23
CA ARG A 47 -2.17 -7.03 -7.08
C ARG A 47 -3.03 -6.10 -6.21
N VAL A 48 -3.26 -4.87 -6.70
CA VAL A 48 -4.11 -3.86 -6.01
C VAL A 48 -5.53 -4.39 -5.77
N GLU A 49 -6.08 -5.15 -6.72
CA GLU A 49 -7.37 -5.83 -6.57
C GLU A 49 -7.42 -6.73 -5.34
N LYS A 50 -6.32 -7.43 -5.02
CA LYS A 50 -6.24 -8.31 -3.86
C LYS A 50 -6.25 -7.52 -2.54
N VAL A 51 -5.61 -6.35 -2.51
CA VAL A 51 -5.70 -5.40 -1.39
C VAL A 51 -7.13 -4.87 -1.23
N MET A 52 -7.78 -4.49 -2.34
CA MET A 52 -9.19 -4.07 -2.33
C MET A 52 -10.12 -5.19 -1.84
N THR A 53 -9.85 -6.45 -2.18
CA THR A 53 -10.59 -7.60 -1.63
C THR A 53 -10.45 -7.70 -0.11
N TRP A 54 -9.24 -7.50 0.44
CA TRP A 54 -9.02 -7.54 1.90
C TRP A 54 -9.74 -6.43 2.65
N ILE A 55 -9.78 -5.23 2.07
CA ILE A 55 -10.55 -4.10 2.61
C ILE A 55 -12.05 -4.43 2.59
N ARG A 56 -12.57 -4.94 1.46
CA ARG A 56 -13.99 -5.27 1.29
C ARG A 56 -14.43 -6.49 2.11
N SER A 57 -13.51 -7.39 2.47
CA SER A 57 -13.78 -8.54 3.34
C SER A 57 -13.58 -8.24 4.82
N GLY A 58 -13.17 -7.01 5.20
CA GLY A 58 -12.83 -6.67 6.58
C GLY A 58 -11.57 -7.38 7.12
N GLU A 59 -10.76 -8.01 6.27
CA GLU A 59 -9.48 -8.60 6.71
C GLU A 59 -8.41 -7.51 6.93
N LEU A 60 -8.48 -6.40 6.19
CA LEU A 60 -7.57 -5.27 6.32
C LEU A 60 -8.39 -3.99 6.61
N GLU A 61 -8.27 -3.46 7.82
CA GLU A 61 -8.92 -2.20 8.19
C GLU A 61 -8.36 -1.03 7.34
N ALA A 62 -9.26 -0.21 6.80
CA ALA A 62 -8.92 0.97 6.03
C ALA A 62 -10.00 2.05 6.19
N VAL A 63 -9.57 3.31 6.19
CA VAL A 63 -10.45 4.49 6.26
C VAL A 63 -10.74 4.99 4.84
N ASN A 64 -12.00 5.30 4.53
CA ASN A 64 -12.36 5.94 3.27
C ASN A 64 -12.29 7.47 3.44
N HIS A 65 -11.37 8.14 2.74
CA HIS A 65 -11.24 9.60 2.70
C HIS A 65 -11.92 10.24 1.48
N ALA A 66 -12.92 9.58 0.87
CA ALA A 66 -13.76 10.23 -0.13
C ALA A 66 -14.64 11.31 0.53
N SER A 67 -14.67 12.50 -0.06
CA SER A 67 -15.48 13.64 0.41
C SER A 67 -16.98 13.46 0.18
N SER A 68 -17.37 12.48 -0.63
CA SER A 68 -18.77 12.08 -0.87
C SER A 68 -18.85 10.56 -0.94
N THR A 69 -19.92 10.00 -0.39
CA THR A 69 -20.23 8.56 -0.43
C THR A 69 -20.53 8.04 -1.83
N LEU A 70 -20.87 8.93 -2.78
CA LEU A 70 -21.11 8.60 -4.19
C LEU A 70 -19.84 8.66 -5.04
N ALA A 71 -18.73 9.19 -4.52
CA ALA A 71 -17.46 9.31 -5.23
C ALA A 71 -16.60 8.04 -5.11
N ALA A 72 -15.62 7.89 -6.02
CA ALA A 72 -14.67 6.78 -5.97
C ALA A 72 -13.92 6.75 -4.62
N PRO A 73 -13.96 5.64 -3.86
CA PRO A 73 -13.46 5.61 -2.49
C PRO A 73 -11.94 5.76 -2.43
N ARG A 74 -11.47 6.67 -1.58
CA ARG A 74 -10.05 7.01 -1.39
C ARG A 74 -9.53 6.34 -0.13
N TRP A 75 -9.30 5.03 -0.22
CA TRP A 75 -8.83 4.23 0.91
C TRP A 75 -7.44 4.64 1.41
N LYS A 76 -7.30 4.74 2.73
CA LYS A 76 -6.05 4.89 3.47
C LYS A 76 -5.96 3.81 4.55
N ILE A 77 -4.78 3.24 4.71
CA ILE A 77 -4.48 2.12 5.61
C ILE A 77 -3.45 2.61 6.61
N SER A 78 -3.71 2.45 7.91
CA SER A 78 -2.77 2.84 8.97
C SER A 78 -1.61 1.84 9.08
N VAL A 79 -0.48 2.25 9.64
CA VAL A 79 0.64 1.34 9.94
C VAL A 79 0.21 0.23 10.92
N GLU A 80 -0.59 0.57 11.92
CA GLU A 80 -1.04 -0.37 12.95
C GLU A 80 -1.95 -1.46 12.36
N SER A 81 -2.97 -1.09 11.59
CA SER A 81 -3.86 -2.06 10.94
C SER A 81 -3.11 -2.94 9.94
N LEU A 82 -2.07 -2.40 9.28
CA LEU A 82 -1.18 -3.17 8.41
C LEU A 82 -0.37 -4.22 9.21
N ALA A 83 0.14 -3.86 10.39
CA ALA A 83 0.89 -4.75 11.27
C ALA A 83 0.00 -5.81 11.94
N ARG A 84 -1.22 -5.45 12.38
CA ARG A 84 -2.23 -6.40 12.86
C ARG A 84 -2.56 -7.45 11.80
N PHE A 85 -2.73 -7.01 10.55
CA PHE A 85 -2.94 -7.89 9.41
C PHE A 85 -1.75 -8.82 9.11
N ASP A 86 -0.51 -8.36 9.27
CA ASP A 86 0.69 -9.20 9.17
C ASP A 86 0.72 -10.30 10.24
N GLY A 87 0.48 -9.94 11.51
CA GLY A 87 0.41 -10.90 12.60
C GLY A 87 -0.67 -11.95 12.36
N ALA A 88 -1.88 -11.50 12.00
CA ALA A 88 -3.00 -12.38 11.68
C ALA A 88 -2.70 -13.31 10.49
N ARG A 89 -2.09 -12.81 9.41
CA ARG A 89 -1.76 -13.62 8.22
C ARG A 89 -0.63 -14.61 8.48
N SER A 90 0.40 -14.23 9.24
CA SER A 90 1.52 -15.10 9.58
C SER A 90 1.08 -16.25 10.49
N SER A 91 0.15 -15.97 11.41
CA SER A 91 -0.47 -16.98 12.28
C SER A 91 -1.45 -17.91 11.53
N ARG A 92 -2.12 -17.44 10.46
CA ARG A 92 -3.17 -18.20 9.74
C ARG A 92 -2.69 -19.42 8.94
N LEU A 93 -1.40 -19.75 8.96
CA LEU A 93 -0.89 -21.00 8.37
C LEU A 93 -1.50 -22.27 9.00
N LEU A 94 -2.12 -22.16 10.19
CA LEU A 94 -2.65 -23.30 10.94
C LEU A 94 -4.15 -23.61 10.75
N VAL A 95 -4.90 -22.83 9.96
CA VAL A 95 -6.33 -23.13 9.71
C VAL A 95 -6.68 -23.07 8.23
N SER A 96 -6.52 -24.20 7.55
CA SER A 96 -7.10 -24.40 6.21
C SER A 96 -8.61 -24.63 6.32
N VAL A 97 -9.43 -23.63 6.03
CA VAL A 97 -10.84 -23.86 5.66
C VAL A 97 -11.02 -23.58 4.18
N SER A 98 -10.98 -24.66 3.39
CA SER A 98 -11.24 -24.62 1.95
C SER A 98 -12.71 -24.27 1.68
N SER A 99 -13.04 -23.00 1.50
CA SER A 99 -14.32 -22.59 0.89
C SER A 99 -14.26 -22.76 -0.63
N ARG A 100 -14.27 -24.03 -1.07
CA ARG A 100 -14.36 -24.41 -2.49
C ARG A 100 -15.73 -23.99 -3.01
N ARG A 101 -15.82 -22.79 -3.59
CA ARG A 101 -17.05 -22.22 -4.16
C ARG A 101 -17.51 -23.05 -5.35
N THR A 102 -18.33 -24.08 -5.10
CA THR A 102 -18.99 -24.83 -6.16
C THR A 102 -19.91 -23.90 -6.94
N ARG A 103 -19.91 -24.02 -8.27
CA ARG A 103 -20.81 -23.25 -9.13
C ARG A 103 -21.21 -24.13 -10.32
N ARG A 104 -22.54 -24.30 -10.47
CA ARG A 104 -23.31 -25.04 -11.50
C ARG A 104 -23.72 -26.47 -11.14
N GLY A 105 -25.03 -26.65 -11.15
CA GLY A 105 -25.81 -27.87 -11.36
C GLY A 105 -27.25 -27.41 -11.64
N LYS A 106 -27.83 -27.75 -12.79
CA LYS A 106 -29.21 -27.38 -13.19
C LYS A 106 -29.93 -28.66 -13.62
N GLY A 107 -31.13 -28.88 -13.08
CA GLY A 107 -31.81 -30.19 -13.11
C GLY A 107 -31.16 -31.16 -12.11
N ILE A 108 -31.84 -32.17 -11.56
CA ILE A 108 -33.28 -32.52 -11.55
C ILE A 108 -33.65 -32.77 -10.04
N GLU A 109 -34.82 -33.21 -9.57
CA GLU A 109 -35.96 -33.96 -10.13
C GLU A 109 -37.22 -33.65 -9.28
N VAL A 110 -38.44 -33.94 -9.77
CA VAL A 110 -39.60 -34.16 -8.88
C VAL A 110 -39.73 -35.66 -8.70
N LYS A 111 -39.68 -36.16 -7.46
CA LYS A 111 -40.11 -37.53 -7.15
C LYS A 111 -41.41 -37.51 -6.37
N GLU A 112 -42.43 -37.97 -7.06
CA GLU A 112 -43.75 -38.27 -6.52
C GLU A 112 -43.62 -39.31 -5.40
N PHE A 113 -44.35 -39.09 -4.29
CA PHE A 113 -44.57 -40.14 -3.30
C PHE A 113 -45.91 -40.81 -3.61
N PHE A 114 -45.85 -42.06 -4.07
CA PHE A 114 -47.04 -42.91 -4.13
C PHE A 114 -47.43 -43.42 -2.74
N ARG A 115 -48.71 -43.80 -2.64
CA ARG A 115 -49.51 -44.06 -1.43
C ARG A 115 -49.16 -45.36 -0.70
#